data_AF-A0A2D4TSZ4-F1
#
_entry.id   AF-A0A2D4TSZ4-F1
#
_cell.length_a   1.000
_cell.length_b   1.000
_cell.length_c   1.000
_cell.angle_alpha   90.00
_cell.angle_beta   90.00
_cell.angle_gamma   90.00
#
_symmetry.space_group_name_H-M   'P 1'
#
loop_
_entity.id
_entity.type
_entity.pdbx_description
1 polymer ?
#
loop_
_entity_poly.entity_id
_entity_poly.type
_entity_poly.pdbx_seq_one_letter_code
_entity_poly.pdbx_strand_id
1 'polypeptide(L)'
;MCEPVTALTVASGAMAAVGSHQSASAAASAQNEGSIRNYKYQLKVREANWKRERERYALQVGQYKRQTIENDAAANRAYVSEQQRLNNIYKKAGFAQQNQLVKLAQSSGKMAASGRTGQSTQRLDTDVVSQFGRNQAIMAESLLGAQSAFEARTGAINRKLTSAQNEAYSQVAFAPELGVAPPAPVMRQGPSGLSLAAGLLGAGVDGAKTYKQFGPQSGPQK
;
A
#
# COMPACT_ATOMS: atom_id res chain seq x y z
N MET A 1 81.14 24.41 26.89
CA MET A 1 80.18 24.66 25.80
C MET A 1 78.82 24.25 26.32
N CYS A 2 77.96 25.21 26.64
CA CYS A 2 76.65 24.94 27.25
C CYS A 2 75.71 24.36 26.19
N GLU A 3 75.28 23.11 26.38
CA GLU A 3 74.39 22.42 25.45
C GLU A 3 72.96 23.00 25.51
N PRO A 4 72.38 23.41 24.37
CA PRO A 4 70.97 23.81 24.27
C PRO A 4 69.99 22.61 24.23
N VAL A 5 70.46 21.38 24.46
CA VAL A 5 69.69 20.15 24.18
C VAL A 5 68.75 19.75 25.33
N THR A 6 69.07 20.07 26.59
CA THR A 6 68.28 19.66 27.77
C THR A 6 67.06 20.55 28.05
N ALA A 7 67.12 21.83 27.70
CA ALA A 7 65.94 22.72 27.75
C ALA A 7 64.97 22.46 26.59
N LEU A 8 65.49 22.02 25.43
CA LEU A 8 64.69 21.72 24.24
C LEU A 8 63.82 20.46 24.42
N THR A 9 64.32 19.45 25.14
CA THR A 9 63.60 18.18 25.35
C THR A 9 62.42 18.31 26.30
N VAL A 10 62.55 19.04 27.42
CA VAL A 10 61.43 19.31 28.34
C VAL A 10 60.36 20.19 27.68
N ALA A 11 60.76 21.19 26.90
CA ALA A 11 59.84 22.02 26.11
C ALA A 11 59.12 21.19 25.03
N SER A 12 59.82 20.25 24.39
CA SER A 12 59.24 19.39 23.34
C SER A 12 58.17 18.41 23.87
N GLY A 13 58.35 17.85 25.08
CA GLY A 13 57.36 16.96 25.71
C GLY A 13 56.08 17.68 26.14
N ALA A 14 56.21 18.89 26.71
CA ALA A 14 55.05 19.72 27.04
C ALA A 14 54.31 20.21 25.78
N MET A 15 55.04 20.57 24.71
CA MET A 15 54.44 20.90 23.42
C MET A 15 53.77 19.69 22.76
N ALA A 16 54.30 18.48 22.91
CA ALA A 16 53.64 17.25 22.44
C ALA A 16 52.38 16.92 23.25
N ALA A 17 52.37 17.15 24.56
CA ALA A 17 51.18 16.97 25.43
C ALA A 17 50.07 18.00 25.12
N VAL A 18 50.45 19.27 24.90
CA VAL A 18 49.50 20.31 24.45
C VAL A 18 49.02 20.05 23.03
N GLY A 19 49.92 19.66 22.12
CA GLY A 19 49.58 19.31 20.73
C GLY A 19 48.67 18.08 20.61
N SER A 20 48.88 17.07 21.44
CA SER A 20 48.01 15.89 21.51
C SER A 20 46.64 16.18 22.13
N HIS A 21 46.56 17.03 23.15
CA HIS A 21 45.27 17.48 23.70
C HIS A 21 44.50 18.35 22.70
N GLN A 22 45.19 19.26 22.02
CA GLN A 22 44.59 20.16 21.04
C GLN A 22 44.17 19.42 19.76
N SER A 23 44.94 18.42 19.32
CA SER A 23 44.52 17.55 18.21
C SER A 23 43.39 16.59 18.61
N ALA A 24 43.37 16.09 19.85
CA ALA A 24 42.27 15.25 20.34
C ALA A 24 40.96 16.03 20.53
N SER A 25 41.02 17.30 20.96
CA SER A 25 39.84 18.17 21.03
C SER A 25 39.34 18.57 19.64
N ALA A 26 40.23 18.85 18.70
CA ALA A 26 39.89 19.09 17.29
C ALA A 26 39.31 17.83 16.60
N ALA A 27 39.82 16.65 16.92
CA ALA A 27 39.28 15.38 16.42
C ALA A 27 37.87 15.10 16.98
N ALA A 28 37.64 15.39 18.27
CA ALA A 28 36.33 15.24 18.91
C ALA A 28 35.30 16.23 18.34
N SER A 29 35.66 17.49 18.11
CA SER A 29 34.76 18.47 17.49
C SER A 29 34.44 18.11 16.04
N ALA A 30 35.42 17.70 15.23
CA ALA A 30 35.22 17.28 13.85
C ALA A 30 34.30 16.04 13.76
N GLN A 31 34.44 15.09 14.68
CA GLN A 31 33.54 13.93 14.78
C GLN A 31 32.13 14.32 15.19
N ASN A 32 31.98 15.21 16.17
CA ASN A 32 30.66 15.71 16.61
C ASN A 32 29.94 16.45 15.48
N GLU A 33 30.66 17.29 14.72
CA GLU A 33 30.11 17.93 13.53
C GLU A 33 29.68 16.93 12.47
N GLY A 34 30.48 15.88 12.23
CA GLY A 34 30.13 14.78 11.33
C GLY A 34 28.83 14.09 11.75
N SER A 35 28.70 13.76 13.03
CA SER A 35 27.49 13.15 13.62
C SER A 35 26.26 14.05 13.50
N ILE A 36 26.40 15.36 13.74
CA ILE A 36 25.32 16.35 13.55
C ILE A 36 24.92 16.47 12.07
N ARG A 37 25.89 16.51 11.14
CA ARG A 37 25.63 16.54 9.70
C ARG A 37 24.86 15.30 9.24
N ASN A 38 25.28 14.11 9.71
CA ASN A 38 24.61 12.86 9.40
C ASN A 38 23.16 12.84 9.95
N TYR A 39 22.96 13.27 11.20
CA TYR A 39 21.63 13.39 11.80
C TYR A 39 20.71 14.33 11.00
N LYS A 40 21.20 15.53 10.62
CA LYS A 40 20.46 16.47 9.77
C LYS A 40 20.12 15.87 8.40
N TYR A 41 21.03 15.11 7.81
CA TYR A 41 20.77 14.40 6.55
C TYR A 41 19.67 13.34 6.72
N GLN A 42 19.72 12.54 7.78
CA GLN A 42 18.69 11.54 8.08
C GLN A 42 17.31 12.17 8.31
N LEU A 43 17.24 13.34 8.96
CA LEU A 43 15.99 14.11 9.08
C LEU A 43 15.45 14.56 7.72
N LYS A 44 16.31 15.05 6.81
CA LYS A 44 15.89 15.44 5.44
C LYS A 44 15.39 14.23 4.64
N VAL A 45 16.08 13.09 4.74
CA VAL A 45 15.66 11.85 4.08
C VAL A 45 14.30 11.39 4.62
N ARG A 46 14.10 11.45 5.94
CA ARG A 46 12.80 11.14 6.58
C ARG A 46 11.70 12.06 6.08
N GLU A 47 11.94 13.36 5.99
CA GLU A 47 10.97 14.33 5.47
C GLU A 47 10.64 14.07 3.99
N ALA A 48 11.64 13.78 3.17
CA ALA A 48 11.44 13.45 1.75
C ALA A 48 10.65 12.14 1.56
N ASN A 49 10.96 11.10 2.34
CA ASN A 49 10.20 9.86 2.38
C ASN A 49 8.73 10.12 2.76
N TRP A 50 8.51 10.93 3.79
CA TRP A 50 7.18 11.29 4.24
C TRP A 50 6.36 12.02 3.17
N LYS A 51 6.95 13.01 2.50
CA LYS A 51 6.28 13.72 1.41
C LYS A 51 5.88 12.77 0.28
N ARG A 52 6.80 11.90 -0.15
CA ARG A 52 6.53 10.88 -1.19
C ARG A 52 5.40 9.94 -0.81
N GLU A 53 5.39 9.44 0.43
CA GLU A 53 4.36 8.49 0.86
C GLU A 53 2.98 9.16 0.94
N ARG A 54 2.91 10.41 1.42
CA ARG A 54 1.65 11.18 1.38
C ARG A 54 1.15 11.43 -0.04
N GLU A 55 2.04 11.76 -0.97
CA GLU A 55 1.69 11.96 -2.38
C GLU A 55 1.16 10.66 -3.01
N ARG A 56 1.85 9.54 -2.77
CA ARG A 56 1.39 8.22 -3.20
C ARG A 56 0.00 7.91 -2.64
N TYR A 57 -0.21 8.11 -1.35
CA TYR A 57 -1.50 7.87 -0.70
C TYR A 57 -2.60 8.77 -1.28
N ALA A 58 -2.31 10.06 -1.54
CA ALA A 58 -3.26 10.96 -2.19
C ALA A 58 -3.65 10.47 -3.59
N LEU A 59 -2.70 9.97 -4.37
CA LEU A 59 -2.96 9.35 -5.67
C LEU A 59 -3.82 8.09 -5.54
N GLN A 60 -3.53 7.22 -4.56
CA GLN A 60 -4.33 6.03 -4.27
C GLN A 60 -5.77 6.39 -3.90
N VAL A 61 -5.98 7.41 -3.07
CA VAL A 61 -7.32 7.93 -2.74
C VAL A 61 -8.04 8.45 -3.99
N GLY A 62 -7.33 9.16 -4.87
CA GLY A 62 -7.88 9.61 -6.15
C GLY A 62 -8.23 8.47 -7.11
N GLN A 63 -7.44 7.39 -7.12
CA GLN A 63 -7.72 6.18 -7.90
C GLN A 63 -8.90 5.41 -7.32
N TYR A 64 -8.97 5.23 -5.99
CA TYR A 64 -10.08 4.62 -5.28
C TYR A 64 -11.41 5.28 -5.65
N LYS A 65 -11.50 6.62 -5.57
CA LYS A 65 -12.71 7.36 -5.94
C LYS A 65 -13.15 7.09 -7.38
N ARG A 66 -12.20 7.10 -8.32
CA ARG A 66 -12.49 6.78 -9.74
C ARG A 66 -12.95 5.34 -9.90
N GLN A 67 -12.28 4.39 -9.23
CA GLN A 67 -12.63 2.97 -9.28
C GLN A 67 -14.05 2.73 -8.75
N THR A 68 -14.45 3.37 -7.65
CA THR A 68 -15.82 3.25 -7.11
C THR A 68 -16.86 3.74 -8.12
N ILE A 69 -16.64 4.91 -8.73
CA ILE A 69 -17.54 5.45 -9.76
C ILE A 69 -17.65 4.51 -10.97
N GLU A 70 -16.53 3.98 -11.45
CA GLU A 70 -16.52 3.03 -12.57
C GLU A 70 -17.20 1.71 -12.21
N ASN A 71 -16.99 1.20 -10.99
CA ASN A 71 -17.66 0.00 -10.50
C ASN A 71 -19.18 0.20 -10.44
N ASP A 72 -19.65 1.34 -9.93
CA ASP A 72 -21.07 1.69 -9.88
C ASP A 72 -21.66 1.83 -11.29
N ALA A 73 -20.94 2.51 -12.19
CA ALA A 73 -21.34 2.64 -13.59
C ALA A 73 -21.42 1.28 -14.30
N ALA A 74 -20.46 0.39 -14.06
CA ALA A 74 -20.46 -0.96 -14.61
C ALA A 74 -21.62 -1.80 -14.06
N ALA A 75 -21.90 -1.72 -12.76
CA ALA A 75 -23.06 -2.39 -12.14
C ALA A 75 -24.38 -1.87 -12.74
N ASN A 76 -24.54 -0.56 -12.89
CA ASN A 76 -25.71 0.05 -13.52
C ASN A 76 -25.92 -0.42 -14.96
N ARG A 77 -24.85 -0.45 -15.78
CA ARG A 77 -24.91 -1.01 -17.14
C ARG A 77 -25.34 -2.49 -17.13
N ALA A 78 -24.84 -3.27 -16.18
CA ALA A 78 -25.23 -4.67 -16.03
C ALA A 78 -26.70 -4.84 -15.65
N TYR A 79 -27.22 -4.02 -14.71
CA TYR A 79 -28.65 -4.03 -14.36
C TYR A 79 -29.54 -3.69 -15.55
N VAL A 80 -29.20 -2.63 -16.30
CA VAL A 80 -29.94 -2.25 -17.51
C VAL A 80 -29.92 -3.36 -18.56
N SER A 81 -28.78 -4.02 -18.77
CA SER A 81 -28.65 -5.14 -19.70
C SER A 81 -29.54 -6.33 -19.29
N GLU A 82 -29.55 -6.67 -18.01
CA GLU A 82 -30.36 -7.79 -17.50
C GLU A 82 -31.87 -7.46 -17.54
N GLN A 83 -32.25 -6.21 -17.30
CA GLN A 83 -33.64 -5.75 -17.49
C GLN A 83 -34.06 -5.81 -18.96
N GLN A 84 -33.20 -5.37 -19.89
CA GLN A 84 -33.47 -5.49 -21.33
C GLN A 84 -33.61 -6.95 -21.75
N ARG A 85 -32.78 -7.85 -21.19
CA ARG A 85 -32.88 -9.28 -21.42
C ARG A 85 -34.23 -9.82 -20.95
N LEU A 86 -34.67 -9.47 -19.74
CA LEU A 86 -35.98 -9.86 -19.22
C LEU A 86 -37.12 -9.34 -20.11
N ASN A 87 -37.07 -8.05 -20.48
CA ASN A 87 -38.06 -7.46 -21.39
C ASN A 87 -38.12 -8.17 -22.74
N ASN A 88 -36.97 -8.59 -23.28
CA ASN A 88 -36.91 -9.36 -24.52
C ASN A 88 -37.52 -10.76 -24.38
N ILE A 89 -37.40 -11.39 -23.21
CA ILE A 89 -38.05 -12.67 -22.92
C ILE A 89 -39.58 -12.48 -22.90
N TYR A 90 -40.08 -11.46 -22.19
CA TYR A 90 -41.52 -11.13 -22.20
C TYR A 90 -42.05 -10.83 -23.60
N LYS A 91 -41.32 -10.04 -24.40
CA LYS A 91 -41.69 -9.77 -25.81
C LYS A 91 -41.77 -11.05 -26.64
N LYS A 92 -40.78 -11.95 -26.50
CA LYS A 92 -40.78 -13.24 -27.20
C LYS A 92 -41.96 -14.12 -26.78
N ALA A 93 -42.28 -14.15 -25.48
CA ALA A 93 -43.45 -14.86 -24.96
C ALA A 93 -44.75 -14.29 -25.55
N GLY A 94 -44.91 -12.96 -25.61
CA GLY A 94 -46.05 -12.31 -26.24
C GLY A 94 -46.24 -12.71 -27.72
N PHE A 95 -45.17 -12.69 -28.51
CA PHE A 95 -45.22 -13.15 -29.90
C PHE A 95 -45.54 -14.66 -30.02
N ALA A 96 -44.99 -15.49 -29.13
CA ALA A 96 -45.29 -16.91 -29.10
C ALA A 96 -46.77 -17.17 -28.77
N GLN A 97 -47.35 -16.42 -27.82
CA GLN A 97 -48.75 -16.49 -27.46
C GLN A 97 -49.66 -16.05 -28.61
N GLN A 98 -49.33 -14.96 -29.31
CA GLN A 98 -50.07 -14.53 -30.51
C GLN A 98 -50.07 -15.60 -31.60
N ASN A 99 -48.91 -16.20 -31.88
CA ASN A 99 -48.80 -17.28 -32.86
C ASN A 99 -49.64 -18.51 -32.47
N GLN A 100 -49.70 -18.84 -31.18
CA GLN A 100 -50.54 -19.93 -30.68
C GLN A 100 -52.04 -19.63 -30.81
N LEU A 101 -52.45 -18.39 -30.52
CA LEU A 101 -53.83 -17.93 -30.73
C LEU A 101 -54.23 -17.97 -32.21
N VAL A 102 -53.36 -17.53 -33.11
CA VAL A 102 -53.61 -17.62 -34.57
C VAL A 102 -53.76 -19.08 -35.00
N LYS A 103 -52.89 -19.99 -34.53
CA LYS A 103 -53.00 -21.43 -34.83
C LYS A 103 -54.30 -22.02 -34.31
N LEU A 104 -54.71 -21.67 -33.09
CA LEU A 104 -55.97 -22.10 -32.50
C LEU A 104 -57.18 -21.61 -33.34
N ALA A 105 -57.20 -20.33 -33.69
CA ALA A 105 -58.25 -19.73 -34.50
C ALA A 105 -58.32 -20.34 -35.92
N GLN A 106 -57.17 -20.57 -36.56
CA GLN A 106 -57.09 -21.23 -37.86
C GLN A 106 -57.57 -22.68 -37.80
N SER A 107 -57.20 -23.43 -36.76
CA SER A 107 -57.65 -24.81 -36.56
C SER A 107 -59.16 -24.87 -36.36
N SER A 108 -59.69 -24.02 -35.47
CA SER A 108 -61.12 -23.90 -35.20
C SER A 108 -61.90 -23.49 -36.46
N GLY A 109 -61.43 -22.46 -37.18
CA GLY A 109 -62.03 -22.01 -38.43
C GLY A 109 -62.03 -23.07 -39.53
N LYS A 110 -60.94 -23.84 -39.69
CA LYS A 110 -60.88 -24.97 -40.63
C LYS A 110 -61.87 -26.08 -40.26
N MET A 111 -62.01 -26.40 -38.98
CA MET A 111 -62.99 -27.40 -38.54
C MET A 111 -64.43 -26.93 -38.78
N ALA A 112 -64.75 -25.68 -38.44
CA ALA A 112 -66.06 -25.07 -38.67
C ALA A 112 -66.42 -25.04 -40.17
N ALA A 113 -65.49 -24.60 -41.03
CA ALA A 113 -65.69 -24.54 -42.47
C ALA A 113 -65.83 -25.92 -43.13
N SER A 114 -65.24 -26.97 -42.55
CA SER A 114 -65.31 -28.34 -43.09
C SER A 114 -66.65 -29.04 -42.87
N GLY A 115 -67.57 -28.46 -42.08
CA GLY A 115 -68.88 -29.05 -41.79
C GLY A 115 -68.85 -30.40 -41.07
N ARG A 116 -67.69 -30.84 -40.59
CA ARG A 116 -67.50 -32.16 -39.96
C ARG A 116 -68.10 -32.20 -38.57
N THR A 117 -69.22 -32.88 -38.40
CA THR A 117 -69.87 -33.10 -37.10
C THR A 117 -69.64 -34.53 -36.60
N GLY A 118 -69.46 -34.72 -35.29
CA GLY A 118 -69.31 -36.04 -34.66
C GLY A 118 -68.21 -36.15 -33.59
N GLN A 119 -68.15 -37.30 -32.91
CA GLN A 119 -67.23 -37.62 -31.81
C GLN A 119 -65.74 -37.42 -32.18
N SER A 120 -65.36 -37.78 -33.41
CA SER A 120 -63.99 -37.62 -33.90
C SER A 120 -63.57 -36.15 -34.03
N THR A 121 -64.49 -35.26 -34.44
CA THR A 121 -64.23 -33.82 -34.51
C THR A 121 -64.09 -33.22 -33.10
N GLN A 122 -64.93 -33.64 -32.14
CA GLN A 122 -64.80 -33.22 -30.74
C GLN A 122 -63.44 -33.61 -30.12
N ARG A 123 -62.94 -34.80 -30.45
CA ARG A 123 -61.60 -35.24 -30.00
C ARG A 123 -60.49 -34.37 -30.57
N LEU A 124 -60.56 -34.01 -31.85
CA LEU A 124 -59.59 -33.10 -32.48
C LEU A 124 -59.62 -31.72 -31.84
N ASP A 125 -60.81 -31.18 -31.56
CA ASP A 125 -60.96 -29.88 -30.89
C ASP A 125 -60.35 -29.89 -29.48
N THR A 126 -60.64 -30.95 -28.72
CA THR A 126 -60.11 -31.15 -27.37
C THR A 126 -58.58 -31.26 -27.38
N ASP A 127 -57.98 -31.97 -28.35
CA ASP A 127 -56.53 -32.08 -28.45
C ASP A 127 -55.86 -30.73 -28.78
N VAL A 128 -56.44 -29.95 -29.70
CA VAL A 128 -55.93 -28.61 -30.04
C VAL A 128 -55.97 -27.67 -28.83
N VAL A 129 -57.08 -27.67 -28.08
CA VAL A 129 -57.21 -26.90 -26.84
C VAL A 129 -56.23 -27.39 -25.77
N SER A 130 -56.06 -28.70 -25.63
CA SER A 130 -55.09 -29.30 -24.69
C SER A 130 -53.64 -28.91 -25.03
N GLN A 131 -53.26 -28.94 -26.31
CA GLN A 131 -51.94 -28.48 -26.77
C GLN A 131 -51.73 -27.00 -26.48
N PHE A 132 -52.75 -26.16 -26.71
CA PHE A 132 -52.70 -24.74 -26.36
C PHE A 132 -52.50 -24.53 -24.86
N GLY A 133 -53.26 -25.23 -24.01
CA GLY A 133 -53.11 -25.18 -22.56
C GLY A 133 -51.72 -25.62 -22.07
N ARG A 134 -51.19 -26.73 -22.60
CA ARG A 134 -49.82 -27.20 -22.31
C ARG A 134 -48.76 -26.16 -22.70
N ASN A 135 -48.92 -25.56 -23.88
CA ASN A 135 -47.99 -24.52 -24.35
C ASN A 135 -48.05 -23.25 -23.51
N GLN A 136 -49.24 -22.85 -23.04
CA GLN A 136 -49.37 -21.74 -22.10
C GLN A 136 -48.68 -22.04 -20.76
N ALA A 137 -48.85 -23.25 -20.22
CA ALA A 137 -48.20 -23.66 -18.97
C ALA A 137 -46.66 -23.62 -19.10
N ILE A 138 -46.11 -24.15 -20.20
CA ILE A 138 -44.67 -24.09 -20.50
C ILE A 138 -44.18 -22.64 -20.59
N MET A 139 -44.96 -21.76 -21.23
CA MET A 139 -44.61 -20.35 -21.33
C MET A 139 -44.62 -19.66 -19.96
N ALA A 140 -45.63 -19.91 -19.13
CA ALA A 140 -45.71 -19.36 -17.79
C ALA A 140 -44.53 -19.79 -16.93
N GLU A 141 -44.19 -21.09 -16.96
CA GLU A 141 -43.03 -21.63 -16.25
C GLU A 141 -41.72 -21.01 -16.74
N SER A 142 -41.57 -20.85 -18.06
CA SER A 142 -40.40 -20.17 -18.64
C SER A 142 -40.28 -18.71 -18.21
N LEU A 143 -41.40 -18.00 -18.03
CA LEU A 143 -41.41 -16.62 -17.56
C LEU A 143 -41.07 -16.53 -16.07
N LEU A 144 -41.62 -17.42 -15.24
CA LEU A 144 -41.27 -17.53 -13.82
C LEU A 144 -39.78 -17.85 -13.64
N GLY A 145 -39.26 -18.81 -14.41
CA GLY A 145 -37.83 -19.14 -14.42
C GLY A 145 -36.96 -17.97 -14.88
N ALA A 146 -37.40 -17.18 -15.87
CA ALA A 146 -36.70 -15.99 -16.31
C ALA A 146 -36.67 -14.89 -15.24
N GLN A 147 -37.76 -14.72 -14.49
CA GLN A 147 -37.82 -13.77 -13.37
C GLN A 147 -36.89 -14.19 -12.23
N SER A 148 -36.92 -15.46 -11.82
CA SER A 148 -36.00 -15.99 -10.81
C SER A 148 -34.54 -15.85 -11.24
N ALA A 149 -34.24 -16.11 -12.51
CA ALA A 149 -32.90 -15.92 -13.06
C ALA A 149 -32.47 -14.44 -13.05
N PHE A 150 -33.38 -13.51 -13.36
CA PHE A 150 -33.13 -12.08 -13.25
C PHE A 150 -32.76 -11.70 -11.81
N GLU A 151 -33.55 -12.11 -10.82
CA GLU A 151 -33.28 -11.84 -9.39
C GLU A 151 -31.93 -12.41 -8.93
N ALA A 152 -31.62 -13.65 -9.31
CA ALA A 152 -30.34 -14.27 -8.96
C ALA A 152 -29.14 -13.51 -9.58
N ARG A 153 -29.30 -13.03 -10.82
CA ARG A 153 -28.26 -12.28 -11.54
C ARG A 153 -28.08 -10.87 -11.00
N THR A 154 -29.17 -10.17 -10.69
CA THR A 154 -29.09 -8.86 -10.04
C THR A 154 -28.42 -8.95 -8.67
N GLY A 155 -28.74 -9.99 -7.88
CA GLY A 155 -28.02 -10.29 -6.64
C GLY A 155 -26.53 -10.58 -6.86
N ALA A 156 -26.16 -11.30 -7.93
CA ALA A 156 -24.76 -11.54 -8.29
C ALA A 156 -24.03 -10.25 -8.71
N ILE A 157 -24.69 -9.35 -9.46
CA ILE A 157 -24.15 -8.02 -9.81
C ILE A 157 -23.85 -7.22 -8.54
N ASN A 158 -24.78 -7.21 -7.59
CA ASN A 158 -24.60 -6.52 -6.31
C ASN A 158 -23.39 -7.07 -5.53
N ARG A 159 -23.30 -8.39 -5.35
CA ARG A 159 -22.14 -9.02 -4.68
C ARG A 159 -20.82 -8.70 -5.35
N LYS A 160 -20.79 -8.68 -6.69
CA LYS A 160 -19.60 -8.32 -7.46
C LYS A 160 -19.22 -6.85 -7.23
N LEU A 161 -20.20 -5.95 -7.19
CA LEU A 161 -19.99 -4.55 -6.87
C LEU A 161 -19.37 -4.38 -5.49
N THR A 162 -19.96 -4.99 -4.46
CA THR A 162 -19.43 -4.95 -3.09
C THR A 162 -18.01 -5.50 -3.01
N SER A 163 -17.74 -6.65 -3.66
CA SER A 163 -16.39 -7.23 -3.71
C SER A 163 -15.38 -6.28 -4.36
N ALA A 164 -15.73 -5.67 -5.49
CA ALA A 164 -14.84 -4.75 -6.20
C ALA A 164 -14.60 -3.45 -5.43
N GLN A 165 -15.61 -2.96 -4.71
CA GLN A 165 -15.47 -1.79 -3.82
C GLN A 165 -14.59 -2.11 -2.61
N ASN A 166 -14.74 -3.30 -2.01
CA ASN A 166 -13.88 -3.75 -0.90
C ASN A 166 -12.42 -3.89 -1.33
N GLU A 167 -12.18 -4.47 -2.52
CA GLU A 167 -10.85 -4.56 -3.12
C GLU A 167 -10.25 -3.17 -3.34
N ALA A 168 -11.02 -2.23 -3.90
CA ALA A 168 -10.58 -0.85 -4.08
C ALA A 168 -10.30 -0.15 -2.74
N TYR A 169 -11.12 -0.38 -1.71
CA TYR A 169 -10.95 0.19 -0.39
C TYR A 169 -9.69 -0.34 0.32
N SER A 170 -9.35 -1.62 0.13
CA SER A 170 -8.15 -2.23 0.73
C SER A 170 -6.85 -1.50 0.35
N GLN A 171 -6.82 -0.82 -0.80
CA GLN A 171 -5.66 -0.08 -1.29
C GLN A 171 -5.47 1.27 -0.57
N VAL A 172 -6.49 1.78 0.11
CA VAL A 172 -6.50 3.09 0.81
C VAL A 172 -6.88 2.96 2.28
N ALA A 173 -7.00 1.74 2.80
CA ALA A 173 -7.48 1.51 4.17
C ALA A 173 -6.52 2.07 5.23
N PHE A 174 -5.23 2.14 4.93
CA PHE A 174 -4.21 2.62 5.86
C PHE A 174 -3.52 3.86 5.32
N ALA A 175 -3.66 4.96 6.05
CA ALA A 175 -2.87 6.16 5.79
C ALA A 175 -1.40 5.91 6.20
N PRO A 176 -0.44 6.47 5.46
CA PRO A 176 0.96 6.31 5.81
C PRO A 176 1.27 7.01 7.13
N GLU A 177 2.13 6.39 7.93
CA GLU A 177 2.63 6.96 9.19
C GLU A 177 4.07 7.45 9.03
N LEU A 178 4.42 8.47 9.80
CA LEU A 178 5.78 9.00 9.80
C LEU A 178 6.69 8.00 10.52
N GLY A 179 7.60 7.35 9.79
CA GLY A 179 8.54 6.38 10.35
C GLY A 179 9.37 6.92 11.53
N VAL A 180 9.94 6.01 12.32
CA VAL A 180 10.68 6.33 13.57
C VAL A 180 11.75 7.40 13.34
N ALA A 181 11.85 8.37 14.25
CA ALA A 181 12.85 9.42 14.16
C ALA A 181 14.27 8.82 14.33
N PRO A 182 15.27 9.29 13.57
CA PRO A 182 16.65 8.87 13.77
C PRO A 182 17.11 9.21 15.19
N PRO A 183 17.95 8.38 15.84
CA PRO A 183 18.46 8.66 17.18
C PRO A 183 19.34 9.92 17.15
N ALA A 184 19.22 10.74 18.19
CA ALA A 184 20.06 11.92 18.33
C ALA A 184 21.55 11.53 18.42
N PRO A 185 22.46 12.32 17.84
CA PRO A 185 23.89 12.01 17.84
C PRO A 185 24.45 12.07 19.26
N VAL A 186 25.16 11.01 19.67
CA VAL A 186 25.92 11.01 20.93
C VAL A 186 27.19 11.82 20.70
N MET A 187 27.36 12.91 21.44
CA MET A 187 28.54 13.76 21.33
C MET A 187 29.70 13.15 22.11
N ARG A 188 30.86 12.98 21.46
CA ARG A 188 32.10 12.59 22.14
C ARG A 188 32.60 13.79 22.94
N GLN A 189 32.76 13.61 24.24
CA GLN A 189 33.39 14.61 25.10
C GLN A 189 34.87 14.72 24.70
N GLY A 190 35.35 15.96 24.54
CA GLY A 190 36.77 16.21 24.28
C GLY A 190 37.65 15.74 25.45
N PRO A 191 38.97 15.68 25.25
CA PRO A 191 39.90 15.35 26.34
C PRO A 191 39.67 16.31 27.52
N SER A 192 39.55 15.75 28.71
CA SER A 192 39.29 16.52 29.93
C SER A 192 40.57 17.23 30.37
N GLY A 193 40.45 18.36 31.10
CA GLY A 193 41.62 19.07 31.64
C GLY A 193 42.53 18.21 32.52
N LEU A 194 42.01 17.10 33.05
CA LEU A 194 42.75 16.10 33.79
C LEU A 194 43.67 15.26 32.88
N SER A 195 43.28 14.99 31.63
CA SER A 195 44.14 14.34 30.63
C SER A 195 45.26 15.27 30.15
N LEU A 196 45.00 16.58 30.06
CA LEU A 196 46.04 17.58 29.81
C LEU A 196 47.02 17.66 30.99
N ALA A 197 46.51 17.71 32.22
CA ALA A 197 47.32 17.75 33.43
C ALA A 197 48.16 16.46 33.57
N ALA A 198 47.60 15.29 33.26
CA ALA A 198 48.32 14.03 33.25
C ALA A 198 49.39 13.97 32.15
N GLY A 199 49.11 14.48 30.94
CA GLY A 199 50.10 14.58 29.86
C GLY A 199 51.25 15.53 30.21
N LEU A 200 50.95 16.65 30.86
CA LEU A 200 51.95 17.61 31.37
C LEU A 200 52.75 17.04 32.55
N LEU A 201 52.10 16.34 33.48
CA LEU A 201 52.77 15.63 34.59
C LEU A 201 53.66 14.51 34.07
N GLY A 202 53.20 13.71 33.11
CA GLY A 202 53.99 12.67 32.47
C GLY A 202 55.24 13.23 31.79
N ALA A 203 55.08 14.30 31.00
CA ALA A 203 56.20 15.01 30.37
C ALA A 203 57.17 15.64 31.41
N GLY A 204 56.65 16.15 32.52
CA GLY A 204 57.46 16.70 33.62
C GLY A 204 58.24 15.63 34.39
N VAL A 205 57.64 14.45 34.61
CA VAL A 205 58.29 13.31 35.27
C VAL A 205 59.35 12.67 34.36
N ASP A 206 59.08 12.54 33.06
CA ASP A 206 60.06 12.03 32.09
C ASP A 206 61.21 13.02 31.87
N GLY A 207 60.91 14.33 31.87
CA GLY A 207 61.92 15.38 31.92
C GLY A 207 62.79 15.31 33.18
N ALA A 208 62.20 15.07 34.35
CA ALA A 208 62.91 14.93 35.62
C ALA A 208 63.73 13.62 35.72
N LYS A 209 63.23 12.51 35.16
CA LYS A 209 63.98 11.24 35.07
C LYS A 209 65.17 11.37 34.13
N THR A 210 65.00 12.02 32.99
CA THR A 210 66.08 12.34 32.05
C THR A 210 67.11 13.25 32.72
N TYR A 211 66.67 14.28 33.46
CA TYR A 211 67.57 15.14 34.23
C TYR A 211 68.33 14.38 35.32
N LYS A 212 67.71 13.42 36.01
CA LYS A 212 68.42 12.57 37.00
C LYS A 212 69.40 11.59 36.37
N GLN A 213 69.13 11.15 35.15
CA GLN A 213 70.01 10.24 34.41
C GLN A 213 71.22 10.97 33.80
N PHE A 214 71.12 12.29 33.58
CA PHE A 214 72.20 13.19 33.14
C PHE A 214 72.72 14.15 34.23
N GLY A 215 72.20 14.05 35.46
CA GLY A 215 72.67 14.81 36.62
C GLY A 215 74.04 14.29 37.06
N PRO A 216 74.93 15.16 37.56
CA PRO A 216 76.34 14.82 37.75
C PRO A 216 76.46 13.63 38.70
N GLN A 217 77.04 12.52 38.21
CA GLN A 217 77.53 11.46 39.09
C GLN A 217 78.61 12.06 39.99
N SER A 218 78.23 12.49 41.18
CA SER A 218 79.16 12.73 42.27
C SER A 218 79.73 11.38 42.70
N GLY A 219 80.86 11.01 42.10
CA GLY A 219 81.71 9.91 42.54
C GLY A 219 82.92 10.45 43.32
N PRO A 220 83.03 10.17 44.63
CA PRO A 220 84.25 10.42 45.39
C PRO A 220 85.18 9.23 45.23
N GLN A 221 86.47 9.44 44.91
CA GLN A 221 87.51 8.46 45.23
C GLN A 221 88.93 8.99 45.00
N LYS A 222 89.61 9.15 46.15
CA LYS A 222 91.04 8.91 46.47
C LYS A 222 92.11 9.66 45.70
#